data_AF-A0A353JAG4-F1
#
_entry.id   AF-A0A353JAG4-F1
#
_cell.length_a   1.000
_cell.length_b   1.000
_cell.length_c   1.000
_cell.angle_alpha   90.00
_cell.angle_beta   90.00
_cell.angle_gamma   90.00
#
_symmetry.space_group_name_H-M   'P 1'
#
loop_
_entity.id
_entity.type
_entity.pdbx_description
1 polymer ?
#
loop_
_entity_poly.entity_id
_entity_poly.type
_entity_poly.pdbx_seq_one_letter_code
_entity_poly.pdbx_strand_id
1 'polypeptide(L)' 'MLSLAGALIVGAIAGFFGARFYFKQQLKKNPPINEKMIRAMYMQMGRKPSEAQVRQVMNSVKKNQ' A
#
# COMPACT_ATOMS: atom_id res chain seq x y z
N MET A 1 -39.71 -0.03 -4.69
CA MET A 1 -38.57 0.58 -5.42
C MET A 1 -37.64 1.35 -4.48
N LEU A 2 -38.16 2.20 -3.57
CA LEU A 2 -37.36 2.99 -2.62
C LEU A 2 -36.49 2.16 -1.65
N SER A 3 -36.96 0.98 -1.23
CA SER A 3 -36.22 0.05 -0.34
C SER A 3 -35.00 -0.59 -0.99
N LEU A 4 -35.06 -0.88 -2.30
CA LEU A 4 -33.96 -1.49 -3.04
C LEU A 4 -32.80 -0.49 -3.21
N ALA A 5 -33.12 0.78 -3.46
CA ALA A 5 -32.13 1.85 -3.55
C ALA A 5 -31.40 2.05 -2.20
N GLY A 6 -32.13 2.03 -1.08
CA GLY A 6 -31.54 2.11 0.26
C GLY A 6 -30.60 0.94 0.57
N ALA A 7 -31.01 -0.29 0.25
CA ALA A 7 -30.18 -1.48 0.44
C ALA A 7 -28.88 -1.44 -0.39
N LEU A 8 -28.94 -0.94 -1.63
CA LEU A 8 -27.76 -0.77 -2.49
C LEU A 8 -26.78 0.27 -1.93
N ILE A 9 -27.29 1.39 -1.41
CA ILE A 9 -26.43 2.43 -0.80
C ILE A 9 -25.75 1.89 0.46
N VAL A 10 -26.50 1.22 1.34
CA VAL A 10 -25.94 0.63 2.56
C VAL A 10 -24.92 -0.46 2.23
N GLY A 11 -25.22 -1.33 1.27
CA GLY A 11 -24.29 -2.36 0.79
C GLY A 11 -23.01 -1.78 0.17
N ALA A 12 -23.12 -0.71 -0.63
CA ALA A 12 -21.97 -0.04 -1.24
C ALA A 12 -21.07 0.61 -0.18
N ILE A 13 -21.66 1.28 0.82
CA ILE A 13 -20.90 1.89 1.92
C ILE A 13 -20.21 0.80 2.75
N ALA A 14 -20.95 -0.22 3.19
CA ALA A 14 -20.39 -1.31 3.97
C ALA A 14 -19.28 -2.06 3.21
N GLY A 15 -19.48 -2.32 1.91
CA GLY A 15 -18.50 -2.95 1.04
C GLY A 15 -17.24 -2.10 0.85
N PHE A 16 -17.39 -0.79 0.63
CA PHE A 16 -16.26 0.13 0.47
C PHE A 16 -15.39 0.20 1.74
N PHE A 17 -16.02 0.39 2.90
CA PHE A 17 -15.28 0.46 4.18
C PHE A 17 -14.67 -0.88 4.56
N GLY A 18 -15.38 -1.99 4.34
CA GLY A 18 -14.86 -3.34 4.56
C GLY A 18 -13.64 -3.65 3.69
N ALA A 19 -13.74 -3.41 2.38
CA ALA A 19 -12.62 -3.57 1.46
C ALA A 19 -11.46 -2.65 1.84
N ARG A 20 -11.72 -1.36 2.15
CA ARG A 20 -10.68 -0.40 2.54
C ARG A 20 -9.89 -0.87 3.75
N PHE A 21 -10.56 -1.40 4.76
CA PHE A 21 -9.92 -1.94 5.96
C PHE A 21 -9.08 -3.18 5.64
N TYR A 22 -9.65 -4.11 4.86
CA TYR A 22 -8.95 -5.32 4.44
C TYR A 22 -7.67 -5.00 3.66
N PHE A 23 -7.75 -4.13 2.65
CA PHE A 23 -6.58 -3.69 1.89
C PHE A 23 -5.52 -3.02 2.77
N LYS A 24 -5.93 -2.16 3.72
CA LYS A 24 -5.00 -1.51 4.65
C LYS A 24 -4.27 -2.53 5.53
N GLN A 25 -4.98 -3.54 6.04
CA GLN A 25 -4.39 -4.64 6.81
C GLN A 25 -3.41 -5.47 5.96
N GLN A 26 -3.78 -5.79 4.72
CA GLN A 26 -2.92 -6.57 3.82
C GLN A 26 -1.62 -5.83 3.47
N LEU A 27 -1.69 -4.53 3.16
CA LEU A 27 -0.52 -3.71 2.85
C LEU A 27 0.43 -3.58 4.05
N LYS A 28 -0.09 -3.59 5.29
CA LYS A 28 0.74 -3.60 6.50
C LYS A 28 1.47 -4.93 6.70
N LYS A 29 0.82 -6.05 6.39
CA LYS A 29 1.40 -7.40 6.52
C LYS A 29 2.42 -7.69 5.42
N ASN A 30 2.13 -7.26 4.19
CA ASN A 30 2.99 -7.42 3.02
C ASN A 30 3.22 -6.05 2.38
N PRO A 31 4.21 -5.27 2.85
CA PRO A 31 4.47 -3.94 2.30
C PRO A 31 4.85 -4.04 0.82
N PRO A 32 4.29 -3.17 -0.04
CA PRO A 32 4.51 -3.25 -1.49
C PRO A 32 5.95 -2.92 -1.91
N ILE A 33 6.76 -2.36 -1.02
CA ILE A 33 8.16 -2.00 -1.27
C ILE A 33 9.02 -2.61 -0.17
N ASN A 34 10.06 -3.33 -0.56
CA ASN A 34 11.10 -3.87 0.30
C ASN A 34 12.50 -3.44 -0.19
N GLU A 35 13.55 -3.78 0.56
CA GLU A 35 14.93 -3.39 0.25
C GLU A 35 15.41 -3.87 -1.13
N LYS A 36 14.99 -5.06 -1.57
CA LYS A 36 15.35 -5.60 -2.89
C LYS A 36 14.75 -4.75 -4.01
N MET A 37 13.49 -4.30 -3.86
CA MET A 37 12.86 -3.40 -4.82
C MET A 37 13.54 -2.03 -4.85
N ILE A 38 13.91 -1.49 -3.69
CA ILE A 38 14.68 -0.24 -3.62
C ILE A 38 16.00 -0.40 -4.36
N ARG A 39 16.73 -1.51 -4.14
CA ARG A 39 17.96 -1.79 -4.90
C ARG A 39 17.72 -1.87 -6.41
N ALA A 40 16.68 -2.61 -6.82
CA ALA A 40 16.32 -2.73 -8.23
C ALA A 40 16.00 -1.36 -8.85
N MET A 41 15.29 -0.50 -8.13
CA MET A 41 15.00 0.88 -8.53
C MET A 41 16.28 1.69 -8.74
N TYR A 42 17.22 1.65 -7.80
CA TYR A 42 18.51 2.34 -7.97
C TYR A 42 19.33 1.78 -9.14
N MET A 43 19.36 0.45 -9.29
CA MET A 43 20.08 -0.21 -10.39
C MET A 43 19.48 0.15 -11.76
N GLN A 44 18.16 0.30 -11.86
CA GLN A 44 17.50 0.80 -13.08
C GLN A 44 17.91 2.24 -13.41
N MET A 45 18.27 3.04 -12.42
CA MET A 45 18.81 4.39 -12.60
C MET A 45 20.33 4.41 -12.86
N GLY A 46 20.95 3.25 -13.08
CA GLY A 46 22.40 3.12 -13.27
C GLY A 46 23.22 3.42 -12.00
N ARG A 47 22.58 3.42 -10.82
CA ARG A 47 23.23 3.69 -9.53
C ARG A 47 23.31 2.42 -8.71
N LYS A 48 24.47 2.13 -8.13
CA LYS A 48 24.62 1.07 -7.12
C LYS A 48 24.41 1.69 -5.73
N PRO A 49 23.29 1.42 -5.04
CA PRO A 49 23.03 2.02 -3.75
C PRO A 49 23.87 1.37 -2.64
N SER A 50 24.19 2.14 -1.59
CA SER A 50 24.73 1.58 -0.34
C SER A 50 23.62 1.03 0.56
N GLU A 51 23.98 0.12 1.47
CA GLU A 51 23.06 -0.43 2.49
C GLU A 51 22.36 0.67 3.31
N ALA A 52 23.13 1.70 3.68
CA ALA A 52 22.62 2.84 4.45
C ALA A 52 21.56 3.63 3.66
N GLN A 53 21.80 3.87 2.35
CA GLN A 53 20.85 4.54 1.48
C GLN A 53 19.57 3.73 1.29
N VAL A 54 19.69 2.42 1.06
CA VAL A 54 18.52 1.53 0.95
C VAL A 54 17.67 1.60 2.22
N ARG A 55 18.31 1.54 3.39
CA ARG A 55 17.63 1.59 4.69
C ARG A 55 16.99 2.96 4.97
N GLN A 56 17.65 4.06 4.60
CA GLN A 56 17.11 5.42 4.71
C GLN A 56 15.84 5.58 3.85
N VAL A 57 15.86 5.07 2.62
CA VAL A 57 14.70 5.10 1.73
C VAL A 57 13.59 4.20 2.26
N MET A 58 13.90 2.98 2.72
CA MET A 58 12.92 2.06 3.31
C MET A 58 12.22 2.69 4.52
N ASN A 59 12.95 3.39 5.38
CA ASN A 59 12.38 4.10 6.52
C ASN A 59 11.48 5.27 6.09
N SER A 60 11.86 5.98 5.02
CA SER A 60 11.06 7.06 4.45
C SER A 60 9.76 6.54 3.84
N VAL A 61 9.81 5.38 3.16
CA VAL A 61 8.63 4.69 2.64
C VAL A 61 7.70 4.26 3.76
N LYS A 62 8.23 3.67 4.85
CA LYS A 62 7.42 3.29 6.03
C LYS A 62 6.74 4.49 6.70
N LYS A 63 7.41 5.64 6.73
CA LYS A 63 6.86 6.88 7.33
C LYS A 63 5.70 7.47 6.52
N ASN A 64 5.65 7.18 5.22
CA ASN A 64 4.64 7.67 4.29
C ASN A 64 3.49 6.66 4.03
N GLN A 65 3.44 5.54 4.75
CA GLN A 65 2.34 4.55 4.72
C GLN A 65 1.32 4.80 5.84
#